data_AF-A0A3S5JU23-F1
#
_entry.id   AF-A0A3S5JU23-F1
#
_cell.length_a   1.000
_cell.length_b   1.000
_cell.length_c   1.000
_cell.angle_alpha   90.00
_cell.angle_beta   90.00
_cell.angle_gamma   90.00
#
_symmetry.space_group_name_H-M   'P 1'
#
loop_
_entity.id
_entity.type
_entity.pdbx_description
1 polymer ?
#
loop_
_entity_poly.entity_id
_entity_poly.type
_entity_poly.pdbx_seq_one_letter_code
_entity_poly.pdbx_strand_id
1 'polypeptide(L)'
;MRPAIPSKLSLLTWSVVLLLGVAHPCLAQDTLRLDGAEGRMLEALLDRFKPLPYVDRIWTGAFVAASEKSDALKGRLDSLQRSDMEESALLVQVRAIRQEMRAVRQDRNAFVSGFLSPVNQLALDSILNPPAPSIQHFGFHDRMKCLVCKDPGALDVPPGVLSPTLKQ
;
A
#
# COMPACT_ATOMS: atom_id res chain seq x y z
N MET A 1 -48.54 43.60 -52.52
CA MET A 1 -47.22 43.11 -52.95
C MET A 1 -46.64 42.21 -51.85
N ARG A 2 -46.34 40.94 -52.14
CA ARG A 2 -45.54 40.03 -51.28
C ARG A 2 -44.04 40.28 -51.52
N PRO A 3 -43.18 39.97 -50.55
CA PRO A 3 -42.34 38.76 -50.65
C PRO A 3 -42.33 37.97 -49.32
N ALA A 4 -42.48 36.64 -49.29
CA ALA A 4 -41.55 35.55 -49.65
C ALA A 4 -40.87 34.95 -48.40
N ILE A 5 -41.11 33.64 -48.18
CA ILE A 5 -40.57 32.74 -47.15
C ILE A 5 -39.17 32.25 -47.62
N PRO A 6 -38.22 31.82 -46.77
CA PRO A 6 -38.11 30.37 -46.51
C PRO A 6 -37.54 29.92 -45.13
N SER A 7 -38.09 28.81 -44.64
CA SER A 7 -37.46 27.64 -43.99
C SER A 7 -36.24 27.79 -43.07
N LYS A 8 -36.31 27.17 -41.88
CA LYS A 8 -35.51 25.98 -41.57
C LYS A 8 -35.96 25.29 -40.28
N LEU A 9 -36.09 23.97 -40.41
CA LEU A 9 -36.26 22.97 -39.36
C LEU A 9 -35.15 23.09 -38.30
N SER A 10 -35.48 22.81 -37.04
CA SER A 10 -34.68 21.84 -36.28
C SER A 10 -35.46 21.34 -35.06
N LEU A 11 -35.86 20.09 -35.14
CA LEU A 11 -36.35 19.27 -34.03
C LEU A 11 -35.15 19.00 -33.11
N LEU A 12 -35.10 19.65 -31.95
CA LEU A 12 -34.18 19.24 -30.89
C LEU A 12 -34.87 18.19 -30.02
N THR A 13 -34.72 16.94 -30.46
CA THR A 13 -34.92 15.74 -29.66
C THR A 13 -33.99 15.78 -28.46
N TRP A 14 -34.55 15.89 -27.25
CA TRP A 14 -33.80 15.66 -26.02
C TRP A 14 -33.58 14.15 -25.89
N SER A 15 -32.41 13.70 -26.34
CA SER A 15 -31.98 12.31 -26.17
C SER A 15 -32.00 11.93 -24.70
N VAL A 16 -32.76 10.87 -24.45
CA VAL A 16 -32.86 10.14 -23.19
C VAL A 16 -31.47 9.68 -22.75
N VAL A 17 -31.27 9.84 -21.45
CA VAL A 17 -30.18 9.34 -20.61
C VAL A 17 -29.71 7.95 -21.04
N LEU A 18 -28.42 7.83 -21.36
CA LEU A 18 -27.70 6.57 -21.30
C LEU A 18 -26.24 6.82 -20.87
N LEU A 19 -26.07 7.25 -19.61
CA LEU A 19 -24.78 7.10 -18.94
C LEU A 19 -24.70 5.64 -18.46
N LEU A 20 -24.15 4.82 -19.34
CA LEU A 20 -23.65 3.49 -19.03
C LEU A 20 -22.84 3.55 -17.72
N GLY A 21 -23.21 2.69 -16.79
CA GLY A 21 -22.42 2.41 -15.61
C GLY A 21 -21.03 1.93 -16.02
N VAL A 22 -20.03 2.80 -15.83
CA VAL A 22 -18.64 2.38 -15.75
C VAL A 22 -18.42 1.88 -14.32
N ALA A 23 -18.80 0.62 -14.11
CA ALA A 23 -18.33 -0.13 -12.95
C ALA A 23 -16.79 -0.13 -13.02
N HIS A 24 -16.19 0.54 -12.04
CA HIS A 24 -14.76 0.80 -11.92
C HIS A 24 -13.97 -0.50 -11.74
N PRO A 25 -12.95 -0.77 -12.58
CA PRO A 25 -11.85 -1.66 -12.22
C PRO A 25 -10.64 -0.82 -11.77
N CYS A 26 -10.84 0.21 -10.92
CA CYS A 26 -9.75 1.12 -10.56
C CYS A 26 -8.94 0.65 -9.33
N LEU A 27 -9.55 -0.12 -8.42
CA LEU A 27 -8.89 -0.53 -7.16
C LEU A 27 -7.83 -1.62 -7.35
N ALA A 28 -7.93 -2.45 -8.39
CA ALA A 28 -7.01 -3.57 -8.59
C ALA A 28 -5.66 -3.15 -9.20
N GLN A 29 -5.59 -1.98 -9.85
CA GLN A 29 -4.41 -1.56 -10.60
C GLN A 29 -3.42 -0.77 -9.74
N ASP A 30 -3.91 -0.03 -8.74
CA ASP A 30 -3.08 0.79 -7.84
C ASP A 30 -2.36 -0.03 -6.77
N THR A 31 -2.95 -1.13 -6.31
CA THR A 31 -2.31 -2.06 -5.35
C THR A 31 -1.13 -2.81 -5.95
N LEU A 32 -1.08 -2.95 -7.27
CA LEU A 32 -0.02 -3.63 -8.01
C LEU A 32 1.33 -2.88 -7.97
N ARG A 33 1.32 -1.61 -7.57
CA ARG A 33 2.52 -0.75 -7.42
C ARG A 33 3.10 -0.73 -6.01
N LEU A 34 2.41 -1.31 -5.02
CA LEU A 34 2.90 -1.36 -3.65
C LEU A 34 3.90 -2.51 -3.51
N ASP A 35 4.96 -2.29 -2.73
CA ASP A 35 5.78 -3.42 -2.30
C ASP A 35 4.94 -4.42 -1.48
N GLY A 36 5.39 -5.67 -1.40
CA GLY A 36 4.58 -6.71 -0.75
C GLY A 36 4.26 -6.42 0.73
N ALA A 37 5.07 -5.63 1.44
CA ALA A 37 4.79 -5.28 2.83
C ALA A 37 3.78 -4.13 2.94
N GLU A 38 3.95 -3.08 2.12
CA GLU A 38 3.05 -1.94 2.04
C GLU A 38 1.65 -2.36 1.55
N GLY A 39 1.58 -3.28 0.58
CA GLY A 39 0.32 -3.85 0.11
C GLY A 39 -0.43 -4.61 1.20
N ARG A 40 0.26 -5.49 1.95
CA ARG A 40 -0.34 -6.21 3.09
C ARG A 40 -0.79 -5.27 4.21
N MET A 41 -0.04 -4.20 4.46
CA MET A 41 -0.41 -3.19 5.45
C MET A 41 -1.69 -2.47 5.04
N LEU A 42 -1.79 -2.03 3.79
CA LEU A 42 -3.01 -1.42 3.26
C LEU A 42 -4.19 -2.38 3.34
N GLU A 43 -4.03 -3.63 2.92
CA GLU A 43 -5.08 -4.65 3.00
C GLU A 43 -5.56 -4.86 4.45
N ALA A 44 -4.64 -4.95 5.41
CA ALA A 44 -4.97 -5.07 6.83
C ALA A 44 -5.72 -3.84 7.36
N LEU A 45 -5.37 -2.62 6.91
CA LEU A 45 -6.10 -1.40 7.28
C LEU A 45 -7.53 -1.41 6.74
N LEU A 46 -7.70 -1.78 5.47
CA LEU A 46 -9.00 -1.81 4.81
C LEU A 46 -9.91 -2.86 5.43
N ASP A 47 -9.38 -4.06 5.73
CA ASP A 47 -10.15 -5.12 6.38
C ASP A 47 -10.53 -4.74 7.83
N ARG A 48 -9.59 -4.17 8.59
CA ARG A 48 -9.81 -3.83 10.01
C ARG A 48 -10.84 -2.74 10.21
N PHE A 49 -10.75 -1.67 9.43
CA PHE A 49 -11.52 -0.45 9.65
C PHE A 49 -12.72 -0.31 8.72
N LYS A 50 -12.79 -1.10 7.65
CA LYS A 50 -13.88 -1.10 6.66
C LYS A 50 -14.33 0.32 6.31
N PRO A 51 -13.39 1.18 5.87
CA PRO A 51 -13.69 2.59 5.65
C PRO A 51 -14.73 2.79 4.55
N LEU A 52 -15.35 3.97 4.52
CA LEU A 52 -16.19 4.37 3.38
C LEU A 52 -15.37 4.32 2.08
N PRO A 53 -15.99 4.04 0.91
CA PRO A 53 -15.27 3.90 -0.36
C PRO A 53 -14.39 5.10 -0.73
N TYR A 54 -14.75 6.31 -0.30
CA TYR A 54 -13.93 7.49 -0.53
C TYR A 54 -12.66 7.51 0.33
N VAL A 55 -12.75 7.07 1.58
CA VAL A 55 -11.61 6.99 2.52
C VAL A 55 -10.66 5.85 2.10
N ASP A 56 -11.19 4.73 1.65
CA ASP A 56 -10.40 3.65 1.02
C ASP A 56 -9.52 4.18 -0.12
N ARG A 57 -10.10 4.90 -1.08
CA ARG A 57 -9.35 5.52 -2.18
C ARG A 57 -8.29 6.50 -1.69
N ILE A 58 -8.61 7.32 -0.68
CA ILE A 58 -7.66 8.26 -0.09
C ILE A 58 -6.46 7.51 0.53
N TRP A 59 -6.72 6.47 1.31
CA TRP A 59 -5.67 5.66 1.92
C TRP A 59 -4.82 4.97 0.87
N THR A 60 -5.46 4.31 -0.12
CA THR A 60 -4.75 3.69 -1.24
C THR A 60 -3.84 4.70 -1.95
N GLY A 61 -4.35 5.89 -2.27
CA GLY A 61 -3.56 6.96 -2.88
C GLY A 61 -2.38 7.43 -2.01
N ALA A 62 -2.57 7.53 -0.69
CA ALA A 62 -1.50 7.88 0.23
C ALA A 62 -0.39 6.81 0.27
N PHE A 63 -0.76 5.53 0.25
CA PHE A 63 0.18 4.41 0.17
C PHE A 63 0.95 4.40 -1.14
N VAL A 64 0.27 4.58 -2.27
CA VAL A 64 0.91 4.64 -3.60
C VAL A 64 1.89 5.81 -3.67
N ALA A 65 1.48 7.01 -3.27
CA ALA A 65 2.34 8.19 -3.28
C ALA A 65 3.57 8.02 -2.36
N ALA A 66 3.41 7.39 -1.20
CA ALA A 66 4.52 7.08 -0.30
C ALA A 66 5.46 6.02 -0.90
N SER A 67 4.92 5.03 -1.61
CA SER A 67 5.71 4.00 -2.32
C SER A 67 6.56 4.63 -3.42
N GLU A 68 5.96 5.46 -4.28
CA GLU A 68 6.68 6.15 -5.36
C GLU A 68 7.83 7.02 -4.83
N LYS A 69 7.58 7.79 -3.76
CA LYS A 69 8.63 8.57 -3.09
C LYS A 69 9.73 7.68 -2.52
N SER A 70 9.35 6.58 -1.88
CA SER A 70 10.31 5.62 -1.30
C SER A 70 11.17 4.97 -2.37
N ASP A 71 10.61 4.63 -3.53
CA ASP A 71 11.34 4.02 -4.64
C ASP A 71 12.31 5.01 -5.29
N ALA A 72 11.92 6.29 -5.43
CA ALA A 72 12.85 7.34 -5.84
C ALA A 72 14.03 7.50 -4.86
N LEU A 73 13.77 7.43 -3.55
CA LEU A 73 14.81 7.47 -2.51
C LEU A 73 15.72 6.24 -2.55
N LYS A 74 15.16 5.03 -2.77
CA LYS A 74 15.94 3.80 -2.97
C LYS A 74 16.84 3.95 -4.20
N GLY A 75 16.33 4.47 -5.32
CA GLY A 75 17.13 4.74 -6.51
C GLY A 75 18.29 5.70 -6.26
N ARG A 76 18.07 6.78 -5.48
CA ARG A 76 19.14 7.70 -5.05
C ARG A 76 20.17 7.00 -4.17
N LEU A 77 19.74 6.18 -3.22
CA LEU A 77 20.62 5.41 -2.34
C LEU A 77 21.50 4.46 -3.17
N ASP A 78 20.89 3.71 -4.06
CA ASP A 78 21.52 2.81 -5.02
C ASP A 78 22.57 3.51 -5.88
N SER A 79 22.28 4.73 -6.35
CA SER A 79 23.23 5.52 -7.12
C SER A 79 24.42 5.97 -6.28
N LEU A 80 24.19 6.40 -5.03
CA LEU A 80 25.26 6.83 -4.12
C LEU A 80 26.19 5.68 -3.75
N GLN A 81 25.63 4.50 -3.47
CA GLN A 81 26.42 3.32 -3.11
C GLN A 81 27.33 2.82 -4.24
N ARG A 82 27.06 3.20 -5.49
CA ARG A 82 27.90 2.89 -6.66
C ARG A 82 28.82 4.04 -7.07
N SER A 83 28.81 5.16 -6.35
CA SER A 83 29.66 6.31 -6.65
C SER A 83 31.06 6.16 -6.06
N ASP A 84 32.07 6.76 -6.70
CA ASP A 84 33.46 6.83 -6.20
C ASP A 84 33.63 7.86 -5.06
N MET A 85 32.65 7.95 -4.17
CA MET A 85 32.65 8.86 -3.03
C MET A 85 33.49 8.30 -1.89
N GLU A 86 34.17 9.18 -1.15
CA GLU A 86 34.85 8.80 0.09
C GLU A 86 33.82 8.25 1.11
N GLU A 87 34.23 7.22 1.86
CA GLU A 87 33.31 6.43 2.68
C GLU A 87 32.62 7.26 3.77
N SER A 88 33.33 8.16 4.45
CA SER A 88 32.74 9.00 5.49
C SER A 88 31.67 9.95 4.91
N ALA A 89 31.92 10.52 3.72
CA ALA A 89 30.95 11.33 3.01
C ALA A 89 29.73 10.50 2.54
N LEU A 90 29.96 9.28 2.04
CA LEU A 90 28.89 8.36 1.64
C LEU A 90 27.98 8.03 2.83
N LEU A 91 28.54 7.72 4.00
CA LEU A 91 27.77 7.38 5.19
C LEU A 91 26.85 8.52 5.66
N VAL A 92 27.29 9.78 5.55
CA VAL A 92 26.46 10.95 5.85
C VAL A 92 25.24 11.00 4.91
N GLN A 93 25.46 10.83 3.61
CA GLN A 93 24.38 10.89 2.62
C GLN A 93 23.41 9.70 2.75
N VAL A 94 23.93 8.50 2.98
CA VAL A 94 23.12 7.30 3.23
C VAL A 94 22.24 7.49 4.46
N ARG A 95 22.79 8.08 5.54
CA ARG A 95 22.02 8.37 6.76
C ARG A 95 20.90 9.37 6.50
N ALA A 96 21.17 10.43 5.72
CA ALA A 96 20.17 11.42 5.34
C ALA A 96 19.01 10.78 4.54
N ILE A 97 19.32 9.98 3.52
CA ILE A 97 18.28 9.29 2.74
C ILE A 97 17.46 8.32 3.60
N ARG A 98 18.09 7.57 4.50
CA ARG A 98 17.36 6.69 5.43
C ARG A 98 16.42 7.47 6.35
N GLN A 99 16.78 8.70 6.73
CA GLN A 99 15.91 9.58 7.49
C GLN A 99 14.74 10.09 6.64
N GLU A 100 14.99 10.49 5.39
CA GLU A 100 13.92 10.85 4.43
C GLU A 100 12.94 9.70 4.23
N MET A 101 13.42 8.46 4.06
CA MET A 101 12.55 7.28 3.94
C MET A 101 11.73 6.99 5.20
N ARG A 102 12.24 7.33 6.40
CA ARG A 102 11.47 7.24 7.64
C ARG A 102 10.39 8.32 7.69
N ALA A 103 10.73 9.55 7.31
CA ALA A 103 9.79 10.66 7.27
C ALA A 103 8.62 10.37 6.32
N VAL A 104 8.89 9.86 5.11
CA VAL A 104 7.82 9.48 4.15
C VAL A 104 6.82 8.50 4.76
N ARG A 105 7.29 7.48 5.50
CA ARG A 105 6.41 6.51 6.17
C ARG A 105 5.65 7.14 7.34
N GLN A 106 6.32 7.97 8.14
CA GLN A 106 5.69 8.67 9.25
C GLN A 106 4.60 9.64 8.79
N ASP A 107 4.85 10.40 7.72
CA ASP A 107 3.88 11.33 7.15
C ASP A 107 2.63 10.61 6.62
N ARG A 108 2.82 9.50 5.88
CA ARG A 108 1.73 8.64 5.42
C ARG A 108 0.92 8.11 6.61
N ASN A 109 1.60 7.56 7.62
CA ASN A 109 0.97 6.98 8.80
C ASN A 109 0.17 8.04 9.59
N ALA A 110 0.74 9.24 9.78
CA ALA A 110 0.06 10.37 10.41
C ALA A 110 -1.18 10.78 9.60
N PHE A 111 -1.06 10.87 8.28
CA PHE A 111 -2.18 11.19 7.39
C PHE A 111 -3.32 10.17 7.52
N VAL A 112 -3.03 8.87 7.45
CA VAL A 112 -4.03 7.80 7.63
C VAL A 112 -4.68 7.88 9.01
N SER A 113 -3.88 8.09 10.06
CA SER A 113 -4.39 8.19 11.44
C SER A 113 -5.37 9.34 11.66
N GLY A 114 -5.26 10.41 10.86
CA GLY A 114 -6.16 11.58 10.92
C GLY A 114 -7.62 11.28 10.53
N PHE A 115 -7.87 10.14 9.88
CA PHE A 115 -9.22 9.66 9.56
C PHE A 115 -9.85 8.81 10.67
N LEU A 116 -9.08 8.46 11.69
CA LEU A 116 -9.51 7.56 12.75
C LEU A 116 -9.86 8.33 14.02
N SER A 117 -10.87 7.84 14.75
CA SER A 117 -11.13 8.28 16.11
C SER A 117 -9.94 7.93 17.02
N PRO A 118 -9.75 8.64 18.16
CA PRO A 118 -8.66 8.34 19.08
C PRO A 118 -8.62 6.88 19.54
N VAL A 119 -9.78 6.24 19.72
CA VAL A 119 -9.87 4.81 20.10
C VAL A 119 -9.36 3.91 18.96
N ASN A 120 -9.68 4.24 17.71
CA ASN A 120 -9.24 3.46 16.54
C ASN A 120 -7.74 3.66 16.24
N GLN A 121 -7.15 4.80 16.64
CA GLN A 121 -5.71 5.02 16.53
C GLN A 121 -4.89 4.05 17.39
N LEU A 122 -5.42 3.62 18.55
CA LEU A 122 -4.74 2.59 19.36
C LEU A 122 -4.67 1.23 18.64
N ALA A 123 -5.71 0.89 17.87
CA ALA A 123 -5.71 -0.32 17.06
C ALA A 123 -4.79 -0.19 15.82
N LEU A 124 -4.60 1.04 15.32
CA LEU A 124 -3.78 1.33 14.15
C LEU A 124 -2.30 1.00 14.38
N ASP A 125 -1.77 1.27 15.57
CA ASP A 125 -0.35 1.05 15.89
C ASP A 125 0.09 -0.40 15.65
N SER A 126 -0.78 -1.38 15.96
CA SER A 126 -0.49 -2.80 15.74
C SER A 126 -0.39 -3.18 14.25
N ILE A 127 -1.05 -2.42 13.37
CA ILE A 127 -1.05 -2.64 11.92
C ILE A 127 0.13 -1.91 11.27
N LEU A 128 0.40 -0.67 11.70
CA LEU A 128 1.48 0.15 11.15
C LEU A 128 2.86 -0.28 11.62
N ASN A 129 2.95 -0.79 12.85
CA ASN A 129 4.16 -1.28 13.47
C ASN A 129 3.92 -2.73 13.93
N PRO A 130 3.79 -3.68 13.00
CA PRO A 130 3.62 -5.07 13.39
C PRO A 130 4.79 -5.48 14.29
N PRO A 131 4.54 -6.25 15.37
CA PRO A 131 5.60 -6.70 16.24
C PRO A 131 6.65 -7.44 15.40
N ALA A 132 7.92 -7.21 15.73
CA ALA A 132 8.99 -7.96 15.09
C ALA A 132 8.69 -9.45 15.24
N PRO A 133 8.85 -10.25 14.16
CA PRO A 133 8.58 -11.68 14.25
C PRO A 133 9.41 -12.26 15.38
N SER A 134 8.78 -13.11 16.19
CA SER A 134 9.42 -13.77 17.34
C SER A 134 10.65 -14.58 16.95
N ILE A 135 10.77 -14.93 15.67
CA ILE A 135 11.93 -15.61 15.09
C ILE A 135 12.41 -14.81 13.88
N GLN A 136 13.63 -14.31 13.94
CA GLN A 136 14.31 -13.70 12.81
C GLN A 136 14.92 -14.80 11.94
N HIS A 137 14.53 -14.85 10.67
CA HIS A 137 15.24 -15.68 9.70
C HIS A 137 16.48 -14.96 9.19
N PHE A 138 17.65 -15.47 9.57
CA PHE A 138 18.92 -15.03 9.01
C PHE A 138 19.28 -15.90 7.79
N GLY A 139 19.58 -15.26 6.65
CA GLY A 139 20.10 -15.92 5.45
C GLY A 139 19.07 -16.48 4.46
N PHE A 140 19.55 -16.84 3.27
CA PHE A 140 18.77 -17.56 2.25
C PHE A 140 18.53 -18.99 2.72
N HIS A 141 17.26 -19.39 2.83
CA HIS A 141 16.89 -20.75 3.19
C HIS A 141 15.68 -21.22 2.38
N ASP A 142 15.55 -22.54 2.26
CA ASP A 142 14.41 -23.18 1.60
C ASP A 142 13.16 -23.05 2.49
N ARG A 143 12.25 -22.17 2.08
CA ARG A 143 10.99 -21.91 2.79
C ARG A 143 10.12 -23.17 2.94
N MET A 144 10.25 -24.14 2.03
CA MET A 144 9.50 -25.41 2.08
C MET A 144 10.04 -26.39 3.13
N LYS A 145 11.26 -26.16 3.63
CA LYS A 145 11.91 -26.98 4.66
C LYS A 145 12.05 -26.27 6.00
N CYS A 146 11.87 -24.95 6.03
CA CYS A 146 11.96 -24.18 7.27
C CYS A 146 10.72 -24.41 8.14
N LEU A 147 10.92 -25.09 9.27
CA LEU A 147 9.86 -25.39 10.25
C LEU A 147 9.21 -24.12 10.84
N VAL A 148 9.85 -22.97 10.68
CA VAL A 148 9.34 -21.67 11.12
C VAL A 148 8.57 -20.94 10.01
N CYS A 149 8.88 -21.19 8.73
CA CYS A 149 8.09 -20.66 7.60
C CYS A 149 6.81 -21.48 7.34
N LYS A 150 6.77 -22.74 7.78
CA LYS A 150 5.60 -23.59 7.59
C LYS A 150 4.48 -23.13 8.51
N ASP A 151 3.28 -23.04 7.94
CA ASP A 151 2.06 -22.92 8.74
C ASP A 151 2.02 -24.07 9.76
N PRO A 152 1.85 -23.79 11.06
CA PRO A 152 1.74 -24.82 12.08
C PRO A 152 0.68 -25.89 11.76
N GLY A 153 -0.38 -25.52 11.03
CA GLY A 153 -1.43 -26.45 10.57
C GLY A 153 -1.01 -27.39 9.44
N ALA A 154 0.13 -27.14 8.79
CA ALA A 154 0.69 -27.93 7.69
C ALA A 154 1.92 -28.76 8.10
N LEU A 155 2.21 -28.84 9.41
CA LEU A 155 3.28 -29.67 9.94
C LEU A 155 2.79 -31.11 10.17
N ASP A 156 3.40 -32.08 9.49
CA ASP A 156 3.27 -33.50 9.84
C ASP A 156 4.03 -33.77 11.14
N VAL A 157 3.37 -33.53 12.28
CA VAL A 157 3.94 -33.74 13.61
C VAL A 157 3.75 -35.21 14.03
N PRO A 158 4.81 -35.95 14.42
CA PRO A 158 4.68 -37.32 14.90
C PRO A 158 3.74 -37.43 16.11
N PRO A 159 3.00 -38.54 16.25
CA PRO A 159 2.08 -38.73 17.37
C PRO A 159 2.83 -38.62 18.71
N GLY A 160 2.37 -37.71 19.58
CA GLY A 160 2.94 -37.47 20.92
C GLY A 160 3.82 -36.22 21.04
N VAL A 161 4.15 -35.54 19.94
CA VAL A 161 4.85 -34.24 19.99
C VAL A 161 3.82 -33.12 20.01
N LEU A 162 3.95 -32.19 20.97
CA LEU A 162 3.11 -31.00 21.04
C LEU A 162 3.29 -30.20 19.75
N SER A 163 2.23 -30.09 18.94
CA SER A 163 2.25 -29.19 17.78
C SER A 163 2.56 -27.77 18.27
N PRO A 164 3.50 -27.05 17.63
CA PRO A 164 3.79 -25.67 18.00
C PRO A 164 2.52 -24.84 17.90
N THR A 165 1.95 -24.43 19.04
CA THR A 165 0.72 -23.64 19.11
C THR A 165 1.00 -22.15 18.90
N LEU A 166 1.88 -21.79 17.97
CA LEU A 166 2.16 -20.37 17.70
C LEU A 166 0.89 -19.72 17.10
N LYS A 167 0.02 -19.26 18.00
CA LYS A 167 -0.87 -18.12 17.78
C LYS A 167 -0.09 -16.88 18.16
N GLN A 168 0.41 -16.18 17.15
CA GLN A 168 0.56 -14.73 17.15
C GLN A 168 0.14 -14.22 15.79
#